data_AF-A0A7J3JDX3-F1
#
_entry.id   AF-A0A7J3JDX3-F1
#
_cell.length_a   1.000
_cell.length_b   1.000
_cell.length_c   1.000
_cell.angle_alpha   90.00
_cell.angle_beta   90.00
_cell.angle_gamma   90.00
#
_symmetry.space_group_name_H-M   'P 1'
#
loop_
_entity.id
_entity.type
_entity.pdbx_description
1 polymer ?
#
loop_
_entity_poly.entity_id
_entity_poly.type
_entity_poly.pdbx_seq_one_letter_code
_entity_poly.pdbx_strand_id
1 'polypeptide(L)'
;MTASPKTQPLKVILDSNAFFVPLEFKMDIFEELKTLLGRNLEFILLSPVKAELEVLAAGDEQKLRRQANFALRLAEKCRLVAVEGRGEATDDAIVRVAQSWGVPVFTNDRILKQRLRDISVPVIYLRQKSRLDIDGLIS
;
A
#
# COMPACT_ATOMS: atom_id res chain seq x y z
N MET A 1 1.29 -20.64 -32.88
CA MET A 1 1.78 -20.20 -31.56
C MET A 1 0.85 -19.11 -31.07
N THR A 2 -0.20 -19.48 -30.33
CA THR A 2 -1.13 -18.51 -29.72
C THR A 2 -0.45 -17.93 -28.48
N ALA A 3 -0.18 -16.63 -28.49
CA ALA A 3 0.29 -15.93 -27.31
C ALA A 3 -0.72 -16.15 -26.17
N SER A 4 -0.26 -16.75 -25.06
CA SER A 4 -1.06 -16.84 -23.84
C SER A 4 -1.53 -15.43 -23.45
N PRO A 5 -2.79 -15.24 -23.03
CA PRO A 5 -3.24 -13.93 -22.58
C PRO A 5 -2.32 -13.48 -21.46
N LYS A 6 -1.62 -12.34 -21.64
CA LYS A 6 -0.86 -11.71 -20.55
C LYS A 6 -1.88 -11.38 -19.46
N THR A 7 -1.93 -12.19 -18.41
CA THR A 7 -2.74 -11.91 -17.22
C THR A 7 -2.31 -10.54 -16.71
N GLN A 8 -3.24 -9.60 -16.62
CA GLN A 8 -2.94 -8.26 -16.12
C GLN A 8 -2.36 -8.37 -14.70
N PRO A 9 -1.37 -7.52 -14.35
CA PRO A 9 -0.82 -7.52 -12.99
C PRO A 9 -1.93 -7.21 -11.98
N LEU A 10 -1.90 -7.92 -10.85
CA LEU A 10 -2.77 -7.61 -9.72
C LEU A 10 -2.30 -6.29 -9.09
N LYS A 11 -3.20 -5.32 -9.00
CA LYS A 11 -2.91 -4.04 -8.35
C LYS A 11 -2.95 -4.21 -6.84
N VAL A 12 -2.01 -3.58 -6.14
CA VAL A 12 -2.00 -3.52 -4.67
C VAL A 12 -1.82 -2.07 -4.25
N ILE A 13 -2.76 -1.52 -3.47
CA ILE A 13 -2.63 -0.17 -2.92
C ILE A 13 -1.75 -0.22 -1.69
N LEU A 14 -0.73 0.63 -1.62
CA LEU A 14 0.12 0.76 -0.43
C LEU A 14 -0.25 2.02 0.33
N ASP A 15 -0.56 1.85 1.62
CA ASP A 15 -0.75 2.92 2.58
C ASP A 15 0.61 3.52 3.03
N SER A 16 0.60 4.73 3.59
CA SER A 16 1.81 5.44 4.04
C SER A 16 2.60 4.60 5.06
N ASN A 17 1.91 3.94 5.99
CA ASN A 17 2.52 3.09 7.02
C ASN A 17 3.31 1.90 6.45
N ALA A 18 2.95 1.40 5.27
CA ALA A 18 3.60 0.26 4.64
C ALA A 18 5.06 0.59 4.29
N PHE A 19 5.33 1.83 3.91
CA PHE A 19 6.66 2.27 3.49
C PHE A 19 7.66 2.44 4.63
N PHE A 20 7.19 2.43 5.89
CA PHE A 20 8.07 2.44 7.08
C PHE A 20 8.50 1.04 7.52
N VAL A 21 7.75 0.00 7.11
CA VAL A 21 8.03 -1.40 7.46
C VAL A 21 9.46 -1.83 7.12
N PRO A 22 10.05 -1.48 5.95
CA PRO A 22 11.43 -1.87 5.65
C PRO A 22 12.46 -1.29 6.61
N LEU A 23 12.24 -0.08 7.14
CA LEU A 23 13.15 0.52 8.12
C LEU A 23 13.00 -0.14 9.50
N GLU A 24 11.77 -0.41 9.91
CA GLU A 24 11.49 -0.94 11.25
C GLU A 24 11.84 -2.42 11.39
N PHE A 25 11.59 -3.22 10.34
CA PHE A 25 11.69 -4.68 10.38
C PHE A 25 12.75 -5.25 9.43
N LYS A 26 13.51 -4.39 8.73
CA LYS A 26 14.57 -4.79 7.79
C LYS A 26 14.08 -5.79 6.73
N MET A 27 12.89 -5.52 6.18
CA MET A 27 12.19 -6.41 5.26
C MET A 27 11.96 -5.72 3.92
N ASP A 28 12.17 -6.42 2.80
CA ASP A 28 11.76 -5.93 1.48
C ASP A 28 10.28 -6.23 1.24
N ILE A 29 9.43 -5.23 1.46
CA ILE A 29 7.98 -5.38 1.31
C ILE A 29 7.55 -5.75 -0.10
N PHE A 30 8.31 -5.38 -1.15
CA PHE A 30 7.90 -5.67 -2.52
C PHE A 30 8.14 -7.12 -2.89
N GLU A 31 9.29 -7.67 -2.49
CA GLU A 31 9.58 -9.10 -2.66
C GLU A 31 8.69 -9.97 -1.79
N GLU A 32 8.39 -9.53 -0.57
CA GLU A 32 7.47 -10.25 0.32
C GLU A 32 6.03 -10.24 -0.22
N LEU A 33 5.55 -9.12 -0.77
CA LEU A 33 4.25 -9.04 -1.46
C LEU A 33 4.19 -9.98 -2.68
N LYS A 34 5.25 -10.01 -3.50
CA LYS A 34 5.33 -10.93 -4.65
C LYS A 34 5.30 -12.39 -4.20
N THR A 35 6.02 -12.71 -3.13
CA THR A 35 6.09 -14.06 -2.55
C THR A 35 4.73 -14.48 -2.01
N LEU A 36 4.06 -13.61 -1.24
CA LEU A 36 2.75 -13.86 -0.67
C LEU A 36 1.68 -14.11 -1.74
N LEU A 37 1.68 -13.30 -2.80
CA LEU A 37 0.62 -13.32 -3.81
C LEU A 37 0.90 -14.24 -5.00
N GLY A 38 2.15 -14.68 -5.19
CA GLY A 38 2.55 -15.68 -6.18
C GLY A 38 2.24 -15.30 -7.65
N ARG A 39 2.04 -14.02 -7.96
CA ARG A 39 1.65 -13.52 -9.29
C ARG A 39 2.25 -12.16 -9.58
N ASN A 40 2.16 -11.72 -10.83
CA ASN A 40 2.65 -10.39 -11.24
C ASN A 40 1.85 -9.27 -10.56
N LEU A 41 2.55 -8.27 -10.02
CA LEU A 41 1.95 -7.18 -9.23
C LEU A 41 2.24 -5.81 -9.84
N GLU A 42 1.30 -4.89 -9.68
CA GLU A 42 1.48 -3.45 -9.91
C GLU A 42 1.20 -2.72 -8.60
N PHE A 43 2.23 -2.11 -8.01
CA PHE A 43 2.09 -1.38 -6.75
C PHE A 43 1.54 0.01 -7.02
N ILE A 44 0.49 0.38 -6.29
CA ILE A 44 -0.25 1.62 -6.49
C ILE A 44 -0.03 2.54 -5.28
N LEU A 45 0.38 3.77 -5.57
CA LEU A 45 0.43 4.86 -4.60
C LEU A 45 -0.64 5.88 -4.96
N LEU A 46 -1.56 6.16 -4.04
CA LEU A 46 -2.55 7.21 -4.27
C LEU A 46 -1.96 8.58 -3.97
N SER A 47 -2.38 9.62 -4.70
CA SER A 47 -1.88 10.97 -4.48
C SER A 47 -2.05 11.52 -3.06
N PRO A 48 -3.13 11.23 -2.30
CA PRO A 48 -3.23 11.66 -0.89
C PRO A 48 -2.16 11.01 0.00
N VAL A 49 -1.87 9.71 -0.21
CA VAL A 49 -0.82 8.99 0.53
C VAL A 49 0.55 9.61 0.26
N LYS A 50 0.84 9.96 -1.00
CA LYS A 50 2.07 10.67 -1.36
C LYS A 50 2.16 12.03 -0.66
N ALA A 51 1.07 12.79 -0.64
CA ALA A 51 1.03 14.11 0.01
C ALA A 51 1.31 14.02 1.52
N GLU A 52 0.77 13.02 2.22
CA GLU A 52 1.08 12.77 3.63
C GLU A 52 2.56 12.50 3.86
N LEU A 53 3.17 11.64 3.04
CA LEU A 53 4.61 11.36 3.13
C LEU A 53 5.45 12.62 2.86
N GLU A 54 5.04 13.48 1.93
CA GLU A 54 5.69 14.77 1.66
C GLU A 54 5.60 15.73 2.83
N VAL A 55 4.42 15.83 3.47
CA VAL A 55 4.23 16.64 4.68
C VAL A 55 5.15 16.14 5.81
N LEU A 56 5.23 14.82 6.03
CA LEU A 56 6.13 14.24 7.03
C LEU A 56 7.61 14.49 6.70
N ALA A 57 7.98 14.47 5.42
CA ALA A 57 9.33 14.77 4.96
C ALA A 57 9.70 16.26 5.05
N ALA A 58 8.72 17.16 5.12
CA ALA A 58 8.92 18.59 5.32
C ALA A 58 8.95 19.01 6.81
N GLY A 59 8.61 18.11 7.73
CA GLY A 59 8.54 18.41 9.16
C GLY A 59 9.90 18.70 9.84
N ASP A 60 9.83 19.27 11.05
CA ASP A 60 11.00 19.73 11.81
C ASP A 60 11.76 18.60 12.53
N GLU A 61 11.09 17.50 12.87
CA GLU A 61 11.71 16.40 13.59
C GLU A 61 12.67 15.61 12.68
N GLN A 62 13.98 15.77 12.93
CA GLN A 62 15.04 15.22 12.07
C GLN A 62 14.96 13.69 11.86
N LYS A 63 14.52 12.94 12.88
CA LYS A 63 14.38 11.47 12.78
C LYS A 63 13.22 11.12 11.86
N LEU A 64 12.04 11.65 12.14
CA LEU A 64 10.82 11.43 11.34
C LEU A 64 11.03 11.86 9.89
N ARG A 65 11.62 13.04 9.66
CA ARG A 65 11.97 13.52 8.32
C ARG A 65 12.84 12.54 7.53
N ARG A 66 13.87 11.96 8.17
CA ARG A 66 14.73 10.97 7.50
C ARG A 66 13.97 9.70 7.13
N GLN A 67 13.09 9.23 8.01
CA GLN A 67 12.23 8.08 7.73
C GLN A 67 11.24 8.35 6.60
N ALA A 68 10.60 9.54 6.60
CA ALA A 68 9.67 9.94 5.55
C ALA A 68 10.35 10.11 4.18
N ASN A 69 11.56 10.68 4.14
CA ASN A 69 12.35 10.76 2.90
C ASN A 69 12.70 9.37 2.35
N PHE A 70 13.02 8.41 3.23
CA PHE A 70 13.21 7.02 2.80
C PHE A 70 11.91 6.42 2.26
N ALA A 71 10.78 6.63 2.94
CA ALA A 71 9.48 6.17 2.51
C ALA A 71 9.09 6.72 1.12
N LEU A 72 9.34 8.02 0.87
CA LEU A 72 9.13 8.64 -0.45
C LEU A 72 9.95 7.97 -1.55
N ARG A 73 11.25 7.75 -1.32
CA ARG A 73 12.12 7.03 -2.28
C ARG A 73 11.64 5.61 -2.55
N LEU A 74 11.10 4.95 -1.53
CA LEU A 74 10.53 3.62 -1.69
C LEU A 74 9.23 3.66 -2.50
N ALA A 75 8.41 4.68 -2.29
CA ALA A 75 7.15 4.91 -2.96
C ALA A 75 7.32 5.25 -4.47
N GLU A 76 8.49 5.71 -4.92
CA GLU A 76 8.83 5.88 -6.34
C GLU A 76 8.75 4.57 -7.15
N LYS A 77 8.85 3.42 -6.49
CA LYS A 77 8.64 2.09 -7.12
C LYS A 77 7.17 1.80 -7.42
N CYS A 78 6.26 2.63 -6.92
CA CYS A 78 4.82 2.48 -7.14
C CYS A 78 4.36 3.38 -8.29
N ARG A 79 3.33 2.94 -9.00
CA ARG A 79 2.60 3.80 -9.93
C ARG A 79 1.77 4.80 -9.14
N LEU A 80 2.06 6.09 -9.32
CA LEU A 80 1.25 7.17 -8.76
C LEU A 80 -0.09 7.26 -9.50
N VAL A 81 -1.18 7.21 -8.74
CA VAL A 81 -2.54 7.41 -9.23
C VAL A 81 -3.08 8.68 -8.59
N ALA A 82 -3.41 9.65 -9.43
CA ALA A 82 -4.11 10.85 -9.00
C ALA A 82 -5.55 10.46 -8.62
N VAL A 83 -5.94 10.85 -7.40
CA VAL A 83 -7.30 10.71 -6.91
C VAL A 83 -7.88 12.10 -6.75
N GLU A 84 -9.09 12.32 -7.28
CA GLU A 84 -9.81 13.58 -7.08
C GLU A 84 -9.97 13.84 -5.58
N GLY A 85 -9.40 14.94 -5.11
CA GLY A 85 -9.52 15.35 -3.72
C GLY A 85 -10.95 15.76 -3.42
N ARG A 86 -11.62 15.01 -2.56
CA ARG A 86 -12.99 15.30 -2.11
C ARG A 86 -13.03 16.02 -0.76
N GLY A 87 -11.89 16.54 -0.29
CA GLY A 87 -11.72 17.00 1.09
C GLY A 87 -11.82 15.88 2.13
N GLU A 88 -11.76 14.62 1.69
CA GLU A 88 -11.82 13.42 2.53
C GLU A 88 -10.45 13.10 3.15
N ALA A 89 -10.45 12.33 4.24
CA ALA A 89 -9.21 11.81 4.81
C ALA A 89 -8.55 10.80 3.86
N THR A 90 -7.22 10.66 3.94
CA THR A 90 -6.47 9.70 3.10
C THR A 90 -7.01 8.27 3.21
N ASP A 91 -7.33 7.83 4.43
CA ASP A 91 -7.94 6.52 4.68
C ASP A 91 -9.28 6.35 3.95
N ASP A 92 -10.09 7.41 3.88
CA ASP A 92 -11.38 7.37 3.19
C ASP A 92 -11.18 7.23 1.67
N ALA A 93 -10.19 7.95 1.12
CA ALA A 93 -9.80 7.80 -0.28
C ALA A 93 -9.28 6.39 -0.57
N ILE A 94 -8.46 5.80 0.30
CA ILE A 94 -7.98 4.42 0.18
C ILE A 94 -9.16 3.45 0.14
N VAL A 95 -10.05 3.51 1.12
CA VAL A 95 -11.24 2.64 1.21
C VAL A 95 -12.08 2.74 -0.06
N ARG A 96 -12.40 3.96 -0.49
CA ARG A 96 -13.22 4.21 -1.68
C ARG A 96 -12.58 3.67 -2.95
N VAL A 97 -11.30 3.93 -3.18
CA VAL A 97 -10.59 3.46 -4.39
C VAL A 97 -10.45 1.95 -4.35
N ALA A 98 -10.05 1.37 -3.23
CA ALA A 98 -9.87 -0.08 -3.09
C ALA A 98 -11.18 -0.84 -3.31
N GLN A 99 -12.29 -0.35 -2.75
CA GLN A 99 -13.63 -0.90 -2.97
C GLN A 99 -14.05 -0.81 -4.44
N SER A 100 -13.89 0.37 -5.05
CA SER A 100 -14.28 0.59 -6.44
C SER A 100 -13.49 -0.28 -7.42
N TRP A 101 -12.23 -0.56 -7.11
CA TRP A 101 -11.34 -1.33 -7.99
C TRP A 101 -11.33 -2.83 -7.67
N GLY A 102 -11.81 -3.22 -6.48
CA GLY A 102 -11.76 -4.60 -6.00
C GLY A 102 -10.31 -5.09 -5.80
N VAL A 103 -9.43 -4.23 -5.28
CA VAL A 103 -7.99 -4.51 -5.17
C VAL A 103 -7.54 -4.58 -3.70
N PRO A 104 -6.56 -5.42 -3.36
CA PRO A 104 -6.02 -5.48 -2.02
C PRO A 104 -5.33 -4.19 -1.60
N VAL A 105 -5.35 -3.92 -0.29
CA VAL A 105 -4.60 -2.84 0.35
C VAL A 105 -3.56 -3.41 1.29
N PHE A 106 -2.33 -2.92 1.23
CA PHE A 106 -1.32 -3.17 2.26
C PHE A 106 -1.32 -2.03 3.27
N THR A 107 -1.79 -2.32 4.49
CA THR A 107 -1.78 -1.38 5.62
C THR A 107 -1.62 -2.10 6.95
N ASN A 108 -0.88 -1.48 7.87
CA ASN A 108 -0.76 -1.96 9.25
C ASN A 108 -1.71 -1.27 10.23
N ASP A 109 -2.43 -0.22 9.80
CA ASP A 109 -3.38 0.50 10.65
C ASP A 109 -4.58 -0.38 11.00
N ARG A 110 -4.89 -0.47 12.30
CA ARG A 110 -5.93 -1.37 12.81
C ARG A 110 -7.33 -0.93 12.42
N ILE A 111 -7.57 0.38 12.36
CA ILE A 111 -8.88 0.95 12.02
C ILE A 111 -9.13 0.77 10.52
N LEU A 112 -8.16 1.14 9.67
CA LEU A 112 -8.25 0.97 8.23
C LEU A 112 -8.41 -0.51 7.84
N LYS A 113 -7.65 -1.42 8.47
CA LYS A 113 -7.85 -2.88 8.33
C LYS A 113 -9.28 -3.30 8.61
N GLN A 114 -9.88 -2.83 9.70
CA GLN A 114 -11.26 -3.18 10.03
C GLN A 114 -12.22 -2.66 8.96
N ARG A 115 -12.10 -1.38 8.59
CA ARG A 115 -12.97 -0.74 7.61
C ARG A 115 -12.96 -1.45 6.25
N LEU A 116 -11.79 -1.86 5.77
CA LEU A 116 -11.63 -2.58 4.51
C LEU A 116 -12.25 -3.98 4.56
N ARG A 117 -12.10 -4.69 5.68
CA ARG A 117 -12.70 -6.01 5.87
C ARG A 117 -14.23 -5.96 5.92
N ASP A 118 -14.79 -4.93 6.56
CA ASP A 118 -16.25 -4.74 6.65
C ASP A 118 -16.91 -4.59 5.27
N ILE A 119 -16.13 -4.18 4.27
CA ILE A 119 -16.56 -4.04 2.87
C ILE A 119 -15.96 -5.11 1.93
N SER A 120 -15.41 -6.20 2.50
CA SER A 120 -14.83 -7.34 1.76
C SER A 120 -13.65 -6.99 0.84
N VAL A 121 -12.94 -5.90 1.12
CA VAL A 121 -11.67 -5.59 0.44
C VAL A 121 -10.54 -6.39 1.12
N PRO A 122 -9.74 -7.17 0.37
CA PRO A 122 -8.64 -7.92 0.96
C PRO A 122 -7.57 -6.99 1.54
N VAL A 123 -7.02 -7.37 2.69
CA VAL A 123 -6.03 -6.56 3.39
C VAL A 123 -4.78 -7.38 3.66
N ILE A 124 -3.65 -6.85 3.23
CA ILE A 124 -2.32 -7.39 3.50
C ILE A 124 -1.75 -6.62 4.69
N TYR A 125 -1.07 -7.30 5.59
CA TYR A 125 -0.49 -6.70 6.79
C TYR A 125 0.74 -7.46 7.29
N LEU A 126 1.54 -6.81 8.12
CA LEU A 126 2.68 -7.44 8.79
C LEU A 126 2.19 -8.33 9.92
N ARG A 127 2.54 -9.61 9.86
CA ARG A 127 2.24 -10.61 10.89
C ARG A 127 3.51 -11.02 11.62
N GLN A 128 3.41 -11.10 12.95
CA GLN A 128 4.51 -11.53 13.83
C GLN A 128 5.83 -10.74 13.65
N LYS A 129 5.76 -9.53 13.08
CA LYS A 129 6.91 -8.65 12.81
C LYS A 129 7.98 -9.27 11.89
N SER A 130 7.64 -10.29 11.11
CA SER A 130 8.62 -11.03 10.30
C SER A 130 8.15 -11.49 8.93
N ARG A 131 6.84 -11.41 8.63
CA ARG A 131 6.27 -11.84 7.35
C ARG A 131 5.00 -11.07 7.03
N LEU A 132 4.60 -11.04 5.76
CA LEU A 132 3.27 -10.55 5.40
C LEU A 132 2.24 -11.68 5.46
N ASP A 133 1.01 -11.31 5.75
CA ASP A 133 -0.16 -12.20 5.69
C ASP A 133 -1.33 -11.43 5.08
N ILE A 134 -2.36 -12.14 4.66
CA ILE A 134 -3.54 -11.58 4.01
C ILE A 134 -4.82 -12.04 4.69
N ASP A 135 -5.77 -11.11 4.84
CA ASP A 135 -7.15 -11.37 5.23
C ASP A 135 -8.06 -10.99 4.05
N GLY A 136 -8.94 -11.91 3.61
CA GLY A 136 -9.80 -11.76 2.43
C GLY A 136 -9.38 -12.58 1.22
N LEU A 137 -10.27 -12.67 0.23
CA LEU A 137 -10.08 -13.46 -0.99
C LEU A 137 -9.60 -12.59 -2.16
N ILE A 138 -8.56 -13.03 -2.85
CA ILE A 138 -8.09 -12.40 -4.09
C ILE A 138 -8.57 -13.23 -5.27
N SER A 139 -9.30 -12.60 -6.19
CA SER A 139 -9.74 -13.17 -7.46
C SER A 139 -8.72 -13.07 -8.61
#